data_AF-U9UTN9-F1
#
_entry.id   AF-U9UTN9-F1
#
_cell.length_a   1.000
_cell.length_b   1.000
_cell.length_c   1.000
_cell.angle_alpha   90.00
_cell.angle_beta   90.00
_cell.angle_gamma   90.00
#
_symmetry.space_group_name_H-M   'P 1'
#
loop_
_entity.id
_entity.type
_entity.pdbx_description
1 polymer ?
#
loop_
_entity_poly.entity_id
_entity_poly.type
_entity_poly.pdbx_seq_one_letter_code
_entity_poly.pdbx_strand_id
1 'polypeptide(L)'
;MEGSSSNSNYVNPRYKSYDKHSTRHSNYNNYNNNNAQHNLDYNDDYLLFIWLASLKRFEEYLYLFIIVWNSLRLDNDRVGRSLEFNDEVGQMKNHVEDLFTNSVINKQELEKYSTLLDDYRDHSYNDLEAKKEFVHNALSKLEKYGISKYKHQLNSLKALQKRHVRQMILDRMESFVDISSQSHIVDEEENDLSVDNPIELRKEIESLRKQNSKLVQENSHYQATLGNMTNTRLSDQDPNNATQLISDIKELQHLLEEFTIVQGPDYKINEKKSMELFSKNKCQANFSMPNAKLILEFQDQ
;
A
#
# COMPACT_ATOMS: atom_id res chain seq x y z
N MET A 1 14.64 -85.24 5.84
CA MET A 1 14.29 -84.12 6.74
C MET A 1 14.84 -82.85 6.13
N GLU A 2 13.89 -82.02 5.69
CA GLU A 2 13.93 -80.57 5.48
C GLU A 2 15.26 -79.92 5.05
N GLY A 3 15.29 -79.54 3.77
CA GLY A 3 16.21 -78.57 3.22
C GLY A 3 15.69 -77.15 3.41
N SER A 4 16.61 -76.24 3.74
CA SER A 4 16.40 -74.80 3.85
C SER A 4 17.47 -74.10 3.03
N SER A 5 17.08 -73.42 1.96
CA SER A 5 17.75 -72.22 1.43
C SER A 5 17.02 -71.68 0.21
N SER A 6 16.39 -70.52 0.42
CA SER A 6 16.40 -69.34 -0.46
C SER A 6 15.78 -69.45 -1.87
N ASN A 7 14.64 -68.79 -2.08
CA ASN A 7 14.68 -67.54 -2.85
C ASN A 7 13.39 -66.70 -2.70
N SER A 8 13.63 -65.42 -2.48
CA SER A 8 12.68 -64.31 -2.43
C SER A 8 12.16 -63.99 -3.83
N ASN A 9 10.83 -63.92 -3.99
CA ASN A 9 10.19 -63.24 -5.10
C ASN A 9 9.12 -62.30 -4.54
N TYR A 10 9.46 -61.02 -4.50
CA TYR A 10 8.56 -59.92 -4.17
C TYR A 10 7.47 -59.79 -5.23
N VAL A 11 6.20 -59.83 -4.81
CA VAL A 11 5.05 -59.36 -5.60
C VAL A 11 4.41 -58.20 -4.86
N ASN A 12 4.44 -57.04 -5.50
CA ASN A 12 4.03 -55.73 -5.02
C ASN A 12 2.50 -55.54 -5.15
N PRO A 13 1.71 -55.33 -4.08
CA PRO A 13 0.29 -55.02 -4.20
C PRO A 13 0.04 -53.52 -4.34
N ARG A 14 -0.66 -53.19 -5.42
CA ARG A 14 -1.17 -51.87 -5.85
C ARG A 14 -1.76 -51.03 -4.71
N TYR A 15 -1.26 -49.79 -4.57
CA TYR A 15 -1.90 -48.72 -3.82
C TYR A 15 -3.25 -48.33 -4.46
N LYS A 16 -4.33 -48.42 -3.69
CA LYS A 16 -5.63 -47.77 -4.00
C LYS A 16 -5.70 -46.45 -3.26
N SER A 17 -5.78 -45.35 -4.02
CA SER A 17 -6.16 -44.02 -3.54
C SER A 17 -7.62 -44.06 -3.05
N TYR A 18 -7.87 -43.54 -1.86
CA TYR A 18 -9.22 -43.29 -1.34
C TYR A 18 -9.41 -41.79 -1.18
N ASP A 19 -10.11 -41.18 -2.14
CA ASP A 19 -10.76 -39.89 -1.97
C ASP A 19 -11.92 -40.03 -0.98
N LYS A 20 -11.84 -39.33 0.15
CA LYS A 20 -12.92 -39.26 1.14
C LYS A 20 -13.41 -37.82 1.24
N HIS A 21 -14.36 -37.47 0.37
CA HIS A 21 -15.32 -36.41 0.66
C HIS A 21 -16.23 -36.89 1.80
N SER A 22 -16.17 -36.22 2.95
CA SER A 22 -17.09 -36.45 4.08
C SER A 22 -17.78 -35.15 4.46
N THR A 23 -18.91 -34.90 3.80
CA THR A 23 -19.97 -34.00 4.25
C THR A 23 -20.46 -34.45 5.62
N ARG A 24 -20.31 -33.61 6.66
CA ARG A 24 -21.00 -33.81 7.94
C ARG A 24 -21.68 -32.54 8.38
N HIS A 25 -23.01 -32.62 8.34
CA HIS A 25 -23.98 -31.63 8.82
C HIS A 25 -23.68 -31.17 10.25
N SER A 26 -23.73 -29.86 10.44
CA SER A 26 -23.69 -29.19 11.73
C SER A 26 -25.02 -29.41 12.46
N ASN A 27 -24.97 -30.06 13.63
CA ASN A 27 -26.09 -30.10 14.56
C ASN A 27 -26.16 -28.75 15.30
N TYR A 28 -27.12 -27.92 14.92
CA TYR A 28 -27.51 -26.74 15.69
C TYR A 28 -28.29 -27.18 16.94
N ASN A 29 -27.62 -27.18 18.10
CA ASN A 29 -28.31 -27.18 19.37
C ASN A 29 -28.70 -25.73 19.72
N ASN A 30 -30.00 -25.52 19.64
CA ASN A 30 -30.72 -24.31 19.98
C ASN A 30 -30.82 -24.18 21.51
N TYR A 31 -30.03 -23.28 22.10
CA TYR A 31 -30.27 -22.80 23.46
C TYR A 31 -30.72 -21.34 23.38
N ASN A 32 -32.04 -21.16 23.39
CA ASN A 32 -32.69 -19.94 23.80
C ASN A 32 -32.29 -19.63 25.25
N ASN A 33 -31.58 -18.52 25.45
CA ASN A 33 -31.71 -17.79 26.71
C ASN A 33 -31.78 -16.29 26.39
N ASN A 34 -32.96 -15.73 26.67
CA ASN A 34 -33.33 -14.36 26.42
C ASN A 34 -32.66 -13.42 27.44
N ASN A 35 -32.45 -12.18 26.98
CA ASN A 35 -32.23 -10.95 27.76
C ASN A 35 -30.77 -10.57 28.07
N ALA A 36 -30.07 -10.11 27.03
CA ALA A 36 -29.43 -8.80 27.09
C ALA A 36 -29.53 -8.18 25.68
N GLN A 37 -30.11 -6.98 25.62
CA GLN A 37 -30.38 -6.24 24.41
C GLN A 37 -29.10 -6.06 23.59
N HIS A 38 -28.96 -6.86 22.54
CA HIS A 38 -27.95 -6.67 21.50
C HIS A 38 -28.34 -5.43 20.69
N ASN A 39 -27.86 -4.26 21.10
CA ASN A 39 -27.47 -3.25 20.12
C ASN A 39 -26.05 -3.63 19.68
N LEU A 40 -25.97 -4.60 18.77
CA LEU A 40 -24.79 -4.81 17.94
C LEU A 40 -24.74 -3.62 16.99
N ASP A 41 -24.07 -2.57 17.41
CA ASP A 41 -23.76 -1.42 16.57
C ASP A 41 -22.68 -1.83 15.57
N TYR A 42 -23.08 -2.56 14.52
CA TYR A 42 -22.24 -2.93 13.38
C TYR A 42 -21.66 -1.69 12.65
N ASN A 43 -22.14 -0.50 13.04
CA ASN A 43 -21.78 0.81 12.52
C ASN A 43 -20.44 1.33 13.10
N ASP A 44 -20.03 0.84 14.26
CA ASP A 44 -18.96 1.44 15.04
C ASP A 44 -17.57 0.89 14.69
N ASP A 45 -17.47 -0.39 14.28
CA ASP A 45 -16.20 -1.03 13.93
C ASP A 45 -15.58 -0.44 12.65
N TYR A 46 -16.39 -0.07 11.64
CA TYR A 46 -15.85 0.59 10.45
C TYR A 46 -15.39 2.03 10.74
N LEU A 47 -16.01 2.71 11.71
CA LEU A 47 -15.60 4.06 12.10
C LEU A 47 -14.20 4.05 12.71
N LEU A 48 -13.82 3.00 13.44
CA LEU A 48 -12.45 2.79 13.87
C LEU A 48 -11.49 2.67 12.68
N PHE A 49 -11.84 1.88 11.66
CA PHE A 49 -11.00 1.75 10.46
C PHE A 49 -10.89 3.06 9.66
N ILE A 50 -11.98 3.79 9.51
CA ILE A 50 -11.97 5.12 8.87
C ILE A 50 -11.08 6.06 9.67
N TRP A 51 -11.16 6.02 11.01
CA TRP A 51 -10.31 6.84 11.86
C TRP A 51 -8.83 6.46 11.74
N LEU A 52 -8.49 5.16 11.77
CA LEU A 52 -7.13 4.68 11.55
C LEU A 52 -6.56 5.18 10.22
N ALA A 53 -7.37 5.14 9.14
CA ALA A 53 -6.99 5.63 7.82
C ALA A 53 -6.95 7.16 7.71
N SER A 54 -7.54 7.88 8.66
CA SER A 54 -7.56 9.35 8.66
C SER A 54 -6.27 9.99 9.19
N LEU A 55 -5.41 9.20 9.83
CA LEU A 55 -4.09 9.64 10.31
C LEU A 55 -3.20 9.95 9.11
N LYS A 56 -2.60 11.14 9.09
CA LYS A 56 -1.86 11.70 7.95
C LYS A 56 -0.36 11.75 8.15
N ARG A 57 0.10 11.83 9.40
CA ARG A 57 1.52 12.02 9.70
C ARG A 57 2.15 10.79 10.32
N PHE A 58 3.42 10.54 10.04
CA PHE A 58 4.14 9.39 10.59
C PHE A 58 4.15 9.40 12.13
N GLU A 59 4.19 10.57 12.78
CA GLU A 59 4.18 10.64 14.24
C GLU A 59 2.89 10.08 14.85
N GLU A 60 1.77 10.24 14.16
CA GLU A 60 0.47 9.76 14.61
C GLU A 60 0.45 8.22 14.62
N TYR A 61 1.04 7.59 13.60
CA TYR A 61 1.22 6.14 13.51
C TYR A 61 2.21 5.63 14.56
N LEU A 62 3.27 6.36 14.85
CA LEU A 62 4.23 6.04 15.92
C LEU A 62 3.57 6.05 17.32
N TYR A 63 2.78 7.08 17.64
CA TYR A 63 2.04 7.09 18.90
C TYR A 63 0.96 6.02 18.96
N LEU A 64 0.32 5.71 17.83
CA LEU A 64 -0.70 4.67 17.76
C LEU A 64 -0.07 3.29 18.01
N PHE A 65 1.10 3.03 17.44
CA PHE A 65 1.88 1.82 17.67
C PHE A 65 2.11 1.56 19.16
N ILE A 66 2.57 2.58 19.90
CA ILE A 66 2.79 2.53 21.36
C ILE A 66 1.51 2.17 22.12
N ILE A 67 0.37 2.76 21.74
CA ILE A 67 -0.92 2.52 22.39
C ILE A 67 -1.40 1.09 22.12
N VAL A 68 -1.29 0.61 20.87
CA VAL A 68 -1.74 -0.73 20.49
C VAL A 68 -0.90 -1.79 21.21
N TRP A 69 0.42 -1.61 21.30
CA TRP A 69 1.29 -2.50 22.07
C TRP A 69 1.06 -2.44 23.57
N ASN A 70 0.77 -1.27 24.14
CA ASN A 70 0.46 -1.17 25.57
C ASN A 70 -0.78 -1.98 25.98
N SER A 71 -1.73 -2.18 25.05
CA SER A 71 -2.91 -3.01 25.31
C SER A 71 -2.60 -4.52 25.42
N LEU A 72 -1.33 -4.91 25.24
CA LEU A 72 -0.83 -6.28 25.36
C LEU A 72 0.13 -6.39 26.55
N ARG A 73 -0.03 -7.46 27.34
CA ARG A 73 0.94 -7.81 28.38
C ARG A 73 2.13 -8.54 27.77
N LEU A 74 3.31 -7.96 27.95
CA LEU A 74 4.59 -8.61 27.76
C LEU A 74 4.89 -9.36 29.06
N ASP A 75 4.57 -10.65 29.11
CA ASP A 75 4.95 -11.52 30.23
C ASP A 75 6.14 -12.36 29.78
N ASN A 76 7.14 -12.53 30.66
CA ASN A 76 8.38 -13.28 30.39
C ASN A 76 8.14 -14.72 29.90
N ASP A 77 7.00 -15.32 30.23
CA ASP A 77 6.64 -16.69 29.82
C ASP A 77 6.22 -16.81 28.34
N ARG A 78 5.99 -15.69 27.64
CA ARG A 78 5.59 -15.69 26.22
C ARG A 78 6.72 -15.16 25.35
N VAL A 79 7.80 -15.94 25.26
CA VAL A 79 8.98 -15.70 24.41
C VAL A 79 8.59 -15.18 23.02
N GLY A 80 7.58 -15.78 22.39
CA GLY A 80 7.11 -15.34 21.06
C GLY A 80 6.56 -13.91 20.99
N ARG A 81 5.91 -13.39 22.05
CA ARG A 81 5.40 -12.01 22.07
C ARG A 81 6.49 -10.98 22.35
N SER A 82 7.50 -11.34 23.15
CA SER A 82 8.67 -10.49 23.38
C SER A 82 9.52 -10.37 22.11
N LEU A 83 9.68 -11.48 21.38
CA LEU A 83 10.34 -11.46 20.07
C LEU A 83 9.58 -10.58 19.07
N GLU A 84 8.26 -10.82 18.91
CA GLU A 84 7.39 -10.01 18.04
C GLU A 84 7.46 -8.52 18.40
N PHE A 85 7.46 -8.18 19.69
CA PHE A 85 7.61 -6.80 20.15
C PHE A 85 8.95 -6.18 19.74
N ASN A 86 10.05 -6.88 19.98
CA ASN A 86 11.39 -6.36 19.65
C ASN A 86 11.55 -6.20 18.13
N ASP A 87 11.06 -7.15 17.35
CA ASP A 87 11.12 -7.11 15.89
C ASP A 87 10.27 -5.96 15.32
N GLU A 88 9.04 -5.77 15.82
CA GLU A 88 8.17 -4.69 15.36
C GLU A 88 8.68 -3.30 15.81
N VAL A 89 9.25 -3.17 17.01
CA VAL A 89 9.90 -1.93 17.48
C VAL A 89 11.14 -1.62 16.63
N GLY A 90 11.93 -2.63 16.28
CA GLY A 90 13.08 -2.48 15.38
C GLY A 90 12.67 -2.03 13.98
N GLN A 91 11.63 -2.63 13.40
CA GLN A 91 11.07 -2.19 12.11
C GLN A 91 10.60 -0.74 12.15
N MET A 92 9.83 -0.36 13.17
CA MET A 92 9.38 1.02 13.36
C MET A 92 10.56 2.00 13.46
N LYS A 93 11.62 1.63 14.20
CA LYS A 93 12.83 2.44 14.33
C LYS A 93 13.54 2.62 12.99
N ASN A 94 13.72 1.54 12.22
CA ASN A 94 14.32 1.61 10.89
C ASN A 94 13.51 2.51 9.95
N HIS A 95 12.19 2.37 9.92
CA HIS A 95 11.34 3.25 9.10
C HIS A 95 11.48 4.73 9.49
N VAL A 96 11.60 5.03 10.78
CA VAL A 96 11.89 6.39 11.24
C VAL A 96 13.27 6.81 10.72
N GLU A 97 14.33 6.03 10.94
CA GLU A 97 15.68 6.35 10.44
C GLU A 97 15.70 6.61 8.92
N ASP A 98 15.02 5.79 8.13
CA ASP A 98 14.93 5.93 6.67
C ASP A 98 14.16 7.19 6.26
N LEU A 99 13.06 7.52 6.94
CA LEU A 99 12.29 8.76 6.69
C LEU A 99 13.16 10.02 6.86
N PHE A 100 14.01 10.04 7.88
CA PHE A 100 14.89 11.17 8.18
C PHE A 100 16.20 11.15 7.36
N THR A 101 16.60 10.00 6.82
CA THR A 101 17.73 9.91 5.88
C THR A 101 17.39 10.53 4.53
N ASN A 102 16.14 10.37 4.09
CA ASN A 102 15.66 10.85 2.78
C ASN A 102 15.10 12.28 2.80
N SER A 103 15.03 12.92 3.97
CA SER A 103 14.44 14.26 4.12
C SER A 103 15.48 15.25 4.67
N VAL A 104 15.37 16.53 4.30
CA VAL A 104 16.22 17.64 4.81
C VAL A 104 15.87 17.97 6.28
N ILE A 105 15.39 16.98 7.06
CA ILE A 105 14.86 17.20 8.39
C ILE A 105 16.00 17.20 9.43
N ASN A 106 15.81 18.06 10.43
CA ASN A 106 16.71 18.32 11.54
C ASN A 106 17.09 17.02 12.30
N LYS A 107 18.39 16.68 12.31
CA LYS A 107 19.00 15.56 13.06
C LYS A 107 18.48 15.43 14.50
N GLN A 108 18.10 16.55 15.12
CA GLN A 108 17.53 16.60 16.46
C GLN A 108 16.17 15.89 16.59
N GLU A 109 15.34 15.90 15.54
CA GLU A 109 14.03 15.22 15.57
C GLU A 109 14.17 13.70 15.38
N LEU A 110 15.12 13.26 14.55
CA LEU A 110 15.47 11.85 14.41
C LEU A 110 15.92 11.28 15.77
N GLU A 111 16.87 11.96 16.42
CA GLU A 111 17.38 11.53 17.72
C GLU A 111 16.25 11.44 18.75
N LYS A 112 15.35 12.43 18.79
CA LYS A 112 14.17 12.42 19.66
C LYS A 112 13.24 11.22 19.46
N TYR A 113 12.94 10.83 18.22
CA TYR A 113 12.03 9.70 17.97
C TYR A 113 12.73 8.35 18.15
N SER A 114 14.02 8.26 17.81
CA SER A 114 14.83 7.08 18.08
C SER A 114 14.93 6.82 19.58
N THR A 115 15.29 7.84 20.38
CA THR A 115 15.37 7.68 21.84
C THR A 115 14.03 7.33 22.44
N LEU A 116 12.94 7.92 21.95
CA LEU A 116 11.58 7.59 22.40
C LEU A 116 11.24 6.10 22.20
N LEU A 117 11.63 5.49 21.08
CA LEU A 117 11.39 4.07 20.81
C LEU A 117 12.29 3.17 21.67
N ASP A 118 13.56 3.54 21.84
CA ASP A 118 14.50 2.82 22.71
C ASP A 118 14.06 2.87 24.18
N ASP A 119 13.72 4.05 24.70
CA ASP A 119 13.21 4.25 26.06
C ASP A 119 11.89 3.47 26.26
N TYR A 120 10.96 3.54 25.30
CA TYR A 120 9.72 2.77 25.37
C TYR A 120 9.95 1.26 25.42
N ARG A 121 10.90 0.75 24.61
CA ARG A 121 11.29 -0.67 24.61
C ARG A 121 11.86 -1.05 25.97
N ASP A 122 12.80 -0.27 26.49
CA ASP A 122 13.52 -0.61 27.71
C ASP A 122 12.62 -0.53 28.95
N HIS A 123 11.75 0.49 29.04
CA HIS A 123 10.74 0.59 30.10
C HIS A 123 9.66 -0.49 30.00
N SER A 124 9.38 -1.00 28.80
CA SER A 124 8.41 -2.10 28.63
C SER A 124 8.83 -3.40 29.33
N TYR A 125 10.13 -3.58 29.62
CA TYR A 125 10.67 -4.71 30.38
C TYR A 125 11.05 -4.36 31.82
N ASN A 126 11.52 -3.13 32.07
CA ASN A 126 12.21 -2.77 33.31
C ASN A 126 11.42 -1.85 34.25
N ASP A 127 10.49 -1.03 33.73
CA ASP A 127 9.78 -0.03 34.54
C ASP A 127 8.35 0.23 34.03
N LEU A 128 7.38 -0.38 34.72
CA LEU A 128 5.98 -0.29 34.38
C LEU A 128 5.39 1.12 34.63
N GLU A 129 5.91 1.89 35.59
CA GLU A 129 5.41 3.24 35.86
C GLU A 129 5.91 4.22 34.80
N ALA A 130 7.20 4.15 34.44
CA ALA A 130 7.74 4.94 33.33
C ALA A 130 7.01 4.61 32.01
N LYS A 131 6.74 3.32 31.75
CA LYS A 131 5.93 2.90 30.58
C LYS A 131 4.57 3.59 30.55
N LYS A 132 3.87 3.70 31.68
CA LYS A 132 2.55 4.36 31.74
C LYS A 132 2.64 5.83 31.36
N GLU A 133 3.73 6.52 31.74
CA GLU A 133 3.95 7.92 31.37
C GLU A 133 4.11 8.08 29.85
N PHE A 134 4.91 7.24 29.19
CA PHE A 134 5.04 7.22 27.73
C PHE A 134 3.69 7.01 27.04
N VAL A 135 2.91 6.05 27.53
CA VAL A 135 1.58 5.74 26.99
C VAL A 135 0.62 6.92 27.22
N HIS A 136 0.67 7.55 28.38
CA HIS A 136 -0.14 8.74 28.68
C HIS A 136 0.21 9.90 27.75
N ASN A 137 1.49 10.14 27.49
CA ASN A 137 1.95 11.15 26.54
C ASN A 137 1.49 10.83 25.11
N ALA A 138 1.70 9.60 24.63
CA ALA A 138 1.22 9.15 23.32
C ALA A 138 -0.30 9.34 23.17
N LEU A 139 -1.06 9.03 24.23
CA LEU A 139 -2.50 9.23 24.25
C LEU A 139 -2.89 10.71 24.22
N SER A 140 -2.22 11.57 24.98
CA SER A 140 -2.44 13.03 24.95
C SER A 140 -2.14 13.62 23.56
N LYS A 141 -1.10 13.12 22.87
CA LYS A 141 -0.82 13.52 21.47
C LYS A 141 -1.95 13.10 20.53
N LEU A 142 -2.48 11.88 20.71
CA LEU A 142 -3.55 11.34 19.88
C LEU A 142 -4.96 11.84 20.23
N GLU A 143 -5.16 12.40 21.42
CA GLU A 143 -6.42 13.07 21.81
C GLU A 143 -6.76 14.22 20.88
N LYS A 144 -5.75 14.94 20.38
CA LYS A 144 -5.92 16.00 19.38
C LYS A 144 -6.53 15.50 18.07
N TYR A 145 -6.38 14.21 17.78
CA TYR A 145 -6.85 13.54 16.57
C TYR A 145 -8.07 12.65 16.82
N GLY A 146 -8.71 12.76 17.98
CA GLY A 146 -10.00 12.11 18.25
C GLY A 146 -9.92 10.66 18.74
N ILE A 147 -8.77 10.18 19.23
CA ILE A 147 -8.64 8.82 19.79
C ILE A 147 -9.61 8.55 20.95
N SER A 148 -10.06 9.59 21.66
CA SER A 148 -10.97 9.47 22.80
C SER A 148 -12.25 8.71 22.46
N LYS A 149 -12.77 8.88 21.24
CA LYS A 149 -13.96 8.18 20.74
C LYS A 149 -13.72 6.68 20.53
N TYR A 150 -12.49 6.30 20.17
CA TYR A 150 -12.14 4.96 19.71
C TYR A 150 -11.31 4.16 20.72
N LYS A 151 -10.87 4.78 21.81
CA LYS A 151 -10.02 4.17 22.84
C LYS A 151 -10.60 2.88 23.41
N HIS A 152 -11.90 2.85 23.70
CA HIS A 152 -12.57 1.66 24.21
C HIS A 152 -12.55 0.53 23.17
N GLN A 153 -12.93 0.84 21.93
CA GLN A 153 -12.96 -0.12 20.82
C GLN A 153 -11.57 -0.71 20.55
N LEU A 154 -10.54 0.13 20.50
CA LEU A 154 -9.15 -0.28 20.30
C LEU A 154 -8.67 -1.24 21.41
N ASN A 155 -9.04 -0.96 22.66
CA ASN A 155 -8.71 -1.83 23.78
C ASN A 155 -9.47 -3.17 23.74
N SER A 156 -10.73 -3.15 23.28
CA SER A 156 -11.58 -4.35 23.16
C SER A 156 -11.22 -5.28 21.99
N LEU A 157 -10.36 -4.84 21.06
CA LEU A 157 -9.90 -5.69 19.96
C LEU A 157 -9.26 -7.00 20.46
N LYS A 158 -9.53 -8.09 19.75
CA LYS A 158 -8.90 -9.40 19.99
C LYS A 158 -7.41 -9.33 19.65
N ALA A 159 -6.62 -10.24 20.22
CA ALA A 159 -5.17 -10.29 20.00
C ALA A 159 -4.78 -10.35 18.50
N LEU A 160 -5.52 -11.12 17.70
CA LEU A 160 -5.30 -11.21 16.26
C LEU A 160 -5.62 -9.89 15.53
N GLN A 161 -6.73 -9.23 15.88
CA GLN A 161 -7.09 -7.93 15.30
C GLN A 161 -6.06 -6.86 15.65
N LYS A 162 -5.57 -6.85 16.90
CA LYS A 162 -4.47 -5.97 17.32
C LYS A 162 -3.22 -6.21 16.50
N ARG A 163 -2.89 -7.47 16.18
CA ARG A 163 -1.77 -7.80 15.28
C ARG A 163 -1.95 -7.22 13.88
N HIS A 164 -3.15 -7.33 13.31
CA HIS A 164 -3.44 -6.71 12.01
C HIS A 164 -3.32 -5.19 12.05
N VAL A 165 -3.77 -4.54 13.13
CA VAL A 165 -3.60 -3.10 13.31
C VAL A 165 -2.12 -2.72 13.38
N ARG A 166 -1.28 -3.48 14.10
CA ARG A 166 0.16 -3.22 14.16
C ARG A 166 0.85 -3.41 12.82
N GLN A 167 0.52 -4.47 12.09
CA GLN A 167 1.04 -4.67 10.74
C GLN A 167 0.65 -3.52 9.82
N MET A 168 -0.63 -3.13 9.83
CA MET A 168 -1.12 -2.00 9.03
C MET A 168 -0.44 -0.67 9.39
N ILE A 169 -0.06 -0.46 10.66
CA ILE A 169 0.74 0.69 11.08
C ILE A 169 2.15 0.64 10.47
N LEU A 170 2.82 -0.53 10.51
CA LEU A 170 4.15 -0.72 9.92
C LEU A 170 4.11 -0.53 8.40
N ASP A 171 3.15 -1.16 7.70
CA ASP A 171 2.97 -1.02 6.25
C ASP A 171 2.73 0.45 5.84
N ARG A 172 2.03 1.22 6.69
CA ARG A 172 1.84 2.67 6.46
C ARG A 172 3.14 3.46 6.65
N MET A 173 3.96 3.10 7.64
CA MET A 173 5.28 3.71 7.84
C MET A 173 6.22 3.41 6.68
N GLU A 174 6.26 2.16 6.21
CA GLU A 174 7.00 1.77 5.01
C GLU A 174 6.53 2.58 3.78
N SER A 175 5.22 2.72 3.58
CA SER A 175 4.69 3.57 2.50
C SER A 175 5.14 5.02 2.59
N PHE A 176 5.29 5.59 3.80
CA PHE A 176 5.87 6.94 3.93
C PHE A 176 7.35 6.97 3.54
N VAL A 177 8.13 5.95 3.89
CA VAL A 177 9.54 5.81 3.50
C VAL A 177 9.65 5.74 1.97
N ASP A 178 8.84 4.91 1.33
CA ASP A 178 8.83 4.73 -0.12
C ASP A 178 8.51 6.04 -0.85
N ILE A 179 7.45 6.73 -0.41
CA ILE A 179 7.06 8.02 -1.00
C ILE A 179 8.16 9.07 -0.79
N SER A 180 8.77 9.11 0.41
CA SER A 180 9.89 10.03 0.72
C SER A 180 11.08 9.76 -0.21
N SER A 181 11.47 8.50 -0.36
CA SER A 181 12.56 8.07 -1.24
C SER A 181 12.29 8.43 -2.71
N GLN A 182 11.05 8.25 -3.17
CA GLN A 182 10.66 8.59 -4.53
C GLN A 182 10.63 10.10 -4.78
N SER A 183 10.31 10.91 -3.77
CA SER A 183 10.31 12.38 -3.92
C SER A 183 11.71 12.95 -4.19
N HIS A 184 12.75 12.38 -3.57
CA HIS A 184 14.14 12.78 -3.82
C HIS A 184 14.60 12.47 -5.25
N ILE A 185 14.14 11.35 -5.82
CA ILE A 185 14.46 10.98 -7.22
C ILE A 185 13.87 12.00 -8.20
N VAL A 186 12.64 12.48 -7.95
CA VAL A 186 12.00 13.48 -8.81
C VAL A 186 12.72 14.84 -8.72
N ASP A 187 13.16 15.25 -7.53
CA ASP A 187 13.90 16.50 -7.34
C ASP A 187 15.32 16.45 -7.94
N GLU A 188 15.98 15.28 -7.92
CA GLU A 188 17.26 15.05 -8.60
C GLU A 188 17.09 15.03 -10.13
N GLU A 189 16.05 14.36 -10.65
CA GLU A 189 15.72 14.38 -12.07
C GLU A 189 15.35 15.80 -12.55
N GLU A 190 14.64 16.61 -11.76
CA GLU A 190 14.27 17.98 -12.12
C GLU A 190 15.47 18.95 -12.07
N ASN A 191 16.44 18.73 -11.18
CA ASN A 191 17.70 19.51 -11.15
C ASN A 191 18.70 19.12 -12.23
N ASP A 192 18.74 17.84 -12.64
CA ASP A 192 19.55 17.38 -13.78
C ASP A 192 18.89 17.73 -15.14
N LEU A 193 17.61 18.12 -15.13
CA LEU A 193 16.85 18.65 -16.28
C LEU A 193 17.02 20.17 -16.52
N SER A 194 18.09 20.77 -15.97
CA SER A 194 18.72 21.97 -16.54
C SER A 194 19.35 21.66 -17.92
N VAL A 195 18.54 21.13 -18.85
CA VAL A 195 18.98 20.72 -20.18
C VAL A 195 18.65 21.83 -21.16
N ASP A 196 19.71 22.44 -21.68
CA ASP A 196 19.76 23.53 -22.67
C ASP A 196 19.00 23.24 -23.98
N ASN A 197 18.31 22.11 -24.15
CA ASN A 197 17.47 21.89 -25.33
C ASN A 197 16.39 20.80 -25.14
N PRO A 198 15.14 21.14 -24.76
CA PRO A 198 14.03 20.19 -24.61
C PRO A 198 13.65 19.44 -25.90
N ILE A 199 14.21 19.85 -27.04
CA ILE A 199 14.00 19.23 -28.35
C ILE A 199 14.90 18.00 -28.56
N GLU A 200 16.13 17.98 -28.02
CA GLU A 200 17.04 16.84 -28.17
C GLU A 200 16.63 15.66 -27.29
N LEU A 201 16.25 15.93 -26.03
CA LEU A 201 15.71 14.91 -25.12
C LEU A 201 14.44 14.24 -25.68
N ARG A 202 13.56 15.00 -26.32
CA ARG A 202 12.36 14.44 -26.97
C ARG A 202 12.72 13.50 -28.13
N LYS A 203 13.74 13.85 -28.92
CA LYS A 203 14.25 12.99 -30.00
C LYS A 203 14.92 11.73 -29.45
N GLU A 204 15.64 11.85 -28.33
CA GLU A 204 16.26 10.70 -27.68
C GLU A 204 15.23 9.76 -27.08
N ILE A 205 14.21 10.28 -26.39
CA ILE A 205 13.08 9.50 -25.86
C ILE A 205 12.36 8.76 -27.01
N GLU A 206 12.11 9.44 -28.13
CA GLU A 206 11.46 8.81 -29.28
C GLU A 206 12.34 7.73 -29.94
N SER A 207 13.66 7.97 -30.02
CA SER A 207 14.64 6.98 -30.48
C SER A 207 14.69 5.76 -29.55
N LEU A 208 14.74 5.96 -28.24
CA LEU A 208 14.76 4.89 -27.24
C LEU A 208 13.45 4.10 -27.23
N ARG A 209 12.30 4.75 -27.37
CA ARG A 209 10.99 4.08 -27.53
C ARG A 209 10.98 3.20 -28.78
N LYS A 210 11.53 3.69 -29.90
CA LYS A 210 11.64 2.92 -31.14
C LYS A 210 12.58 1.72 -31.00
N GLN A 211 13.68 1.86 -30.26
CA GLN A 211 14.58 0.74 -29.97
C GLN A 211 13.92 -0.29 -29.05
N ASN A 212 13.23 0.14 -27.99
CA ASN A 212 12.49 -0.76 -27.10
C ASN A 212 11.40 -1.53 -27.83
N SER A 213 10.65 -0.88 -28.74
CA SER A 213 9.66 -1.56 -29.56
C SER A 213 10.27 -2.67 -30.43
N LYS A 214 11.44 -2.42 -31.03
CA LYS A 214 12.18 -3.45 -31.79
C LYS A 214 12.65 -4.58 -30.91
N LEU A 215 13.23 -4.28 -29.73
CA LEU A 215 13.69 -5.30 -28.79
C LEU A 215 12.53 -6.16 -28.27
N VAL A 216 11.36 -5.58 -28.00
CA VAL A 216 10.16 -6.33 -27.62
C VAL A 216 9.71 -7.23 -28.76
N GLN A 217 9.74 -6.77 -30.00
CA GLN A 217 9.41 -7.58 -31.18
C GLN A 217 10.40 -8.74 -31.38
N GLU A 218 11.70 -8.47 -31.24
CA GLU A 218 12.75 -9.48 -31.33
C GLU A 218 12.64 -10.51 -30.19
N ASN A 219 12.41 -10.07 -28.95
CA ASN A 219 12.22 -10.96 -27.81
C ASN A 219 10.95 -11.81 -27.98
N SER A 220 9.86 -11.23 -28.48
CA SER A 220 8.65 -11.97 -28.84
C SER A 220 8.93 -13.01 -29.93
N HIS A 221 9.74 -12.67 -30.93
CA HIS A 221 10.17 -13.60 -31.98
C HIS A 221 11.01 -14.76 -31.42
N TYR A 222 11.96 -14.47 -30.52
CA TYR A 222 12.75 -15.50 -29.85
C TYR A 222 11.90 -16.37 -28.93
N GLN A 223 10.96 -15.80 -28.17
CA GLN A 223 10.01 -16.54 -27.33
C GLN A 223 9.10 -17.45 -28.16
N ALA A 224 8.55 -16.96 -29.27
CA ALA A 224 7.76 -17.77 -30.19
C ALA A 224 8.58 -18.91 -30.81
N THR A 225 9.83 -18.66 -31.18
CA THR A 225 10.74 -19.67 -31.73
C THR A 225 11.11 -20.72 -30.68
N LEU A 226 11.37 -20.31 -29.43
CA LEU A 226 11.61 -21.21 -28.29
C LEU A 226 10.37 -22.02 -27.91
N GLY A 227 9.19 -21.41 -27.94
CA GLY A 227 7.90 -22.06 -27.69
C GLY A 227 7.53 -23.07 -28.79
N ASN A 228 7.86 -22.77 -30.04
CA ASN A 228 7.70 -23.70 -31.16
C ASN A 228 8.64 -24.92 -31.05
N MET A 229 9.81 -24.80 -30.40
CA MET A 229 10.73 -25.91 -30.15
C MET A 229 10.36 -26.79 -28.95
N THR A 230 9.52 -26.32 -28.02
CA THR A 230 9.19 -27.02 -26.75
C THR A 230 7.78 -27.63 -26.66
N ASN A 231 7.01 -27.57 -27.75
CA ASN A 231 5.72 -28.26 -27.98
C ASN A 231 4.46 -27.61 -27.33
N THR A 232 3.60 -27.09 -28.22
CA THR A 232 2.12 -27.03 -28.20
C THR A 232 1.40 -26.63 -26.92
N ARG A 233 1.34 -25.33 -26.63
CA ARG A 233 0.09 -24.58 -26.32
C ARG A 233 0.44 -23.15 -25.93
N LEU A 234 -0.37 -22.21 -26.41
CA LEU A 234 -0.21 -20.75 -26.34
C LEU A 234 0.61 -20.21 -27.50
N SER A 235 0.01 -20.27 -28.68
CA SER A 235 0.33 -19.32 -29.74
C SER A 235 -0.15 -17.95 -29.27
N ASP A 236 0.72 -16.94 -29.32
CA ASP A 236 0.36 -15.54 -29.04
C ASP A 236 -0.68 -14.97 -30.01
N GLN A 237 -1.07 -15.73 -31.04
CA GLN A 237 -2.17 -15.41 -31.95
C GLN A 237 -3.55 -15.81 -31.41
N ASP A 238 -3.67 -16.26 -30.14
CA ASP A 238 -4.97 -16.42 -29.50
C ASP A 238 -5.55 -15.03 -29.16
N PRO A 239 -6.64 -14.59 -29.80
CA PRO A 239 -7.26 -13.30 -29.53
C PRO A 239 -7.79 -13.18 -28.08
N ASN A 240 -7.75 -14.26 -27.29
CA ASN A 240 -8.15 -14.28 -25.88
C ASN A 240 -6.94 -14.32 -24.90
N ASN A 241 -5.75 -13.97 -25.38
CA ASN A 241 -4.52 -13.85 -24.60
C ASN A 241 -4.58 -12.61 -23.66
N ALA A 242 -4.33 -12.81 -22.36
CA ALA A 242 -4.30 -11.72 -21.36
C ALA A 242 -3.31 -10.59 -21.71
N THR A 243 -2.23 -10.90 -22.44
CA THR A 243 -1.24 -9.94 -22.95
C THR A 243 -1.82 -9.04 -24.04
N GLN A 244 -2.71 -9.56 -24.90
CA GLN A 244 -3.40 -8.74 -25.91
C GLN A 244 -4.35 -7.74 -25.24
N LEU A 245 -5.12 -8.19 -24.24
CA LEU A 245 -6.00 -7.30 -23.48
C LEU A 245 -5.22 -6.17 -22.79
N ILE A 246 -4.04 -6.47 -22.22
CA ILE A 246 -3.18 -5.44 -21.62
C ILE A 246 -2.66 -4.47 -22.68
N SER A 247 -2.30 -4.96 -23.87
CA SER A 247 -1.89 -4.12 -25.00
C SER A 247 -3.01 -3.19 -25.45
N ASP A 248 -4.22 -3.72 -25.63
CA ASP A 248 -5.39 -2.98 -26.08
C ASP A 248 -5.79 -1.89 -25.05
N ILE A 249 -5.69 -2.19 -23.75
CA ILE A 249 -5.93 -1.21 -22.68
C ILE A 249 -4.91 -0.07 -22.74
N LYS A 250 -3.63 -0.36 -22.98
CA LYS A 250 -2.59 0.67 -23.10
C LYS A 250 -2.77 1.53 -24.34
N GLU A 251 -3.17 0.93 -25.47
CA GLU A 251 -3.47 1.67 -26.69
C GLU A 251 -4.68 2.59 -26.50
N LEU A 252 -5.74 2.09 -25.84
CA LEU A 252 -6.90 2.91 -25.49
C LEU A 252 -6.52 4.07 -24.55
N GLN A 253 -5.64 3.86 -23.58
CA GLN A 253 -5.14 4.93 -22.70
C GLN A 253 -4.41 6.01 -23.50
N HIS A 254 -3.54 5.62 -24.44
CA HIS A 254 -2.82 6.57 -25.29
C HIS A 254 -3.79 7.36 -26.19
N LEU A 255 -4.77 6.68 -26.80
CA LEU A 255 -5.77 7.32 -27.65
C LEU A 255 -6.65 8.30 -26.85
N LEU A 256 -7.02 7.95 -25.60
CA LEU A 256 -7.75 8.85 -24.71
C LEU A 256 -6.89 10.05 -24.31
N GLU A 257 -5.62 9.84 -24.00
CA GLU A 257 -4.69 10.92 -23.70
C GLU A 257 -4.61 11.87 -24.89
N GLU A 258 -4.30 11.36 -26.09
CA GLU A 258 -4.22 12.14 -27.33
C GLU A 258 -5.53 12.88 -27.66
N PHE A 259 -6.68 12.20 -27.51
CA PHE A 259 -8.00 12.81 -27.73
C PHE A 259 -8.31 13.95 -26.76
N THR A 260 -7.82 13.87 -25.52
CA THR A 260 -8.05 14.89 -24.49
C THR A 260 -7.04 16.04 -24.55
N ILE A 261 -6.02 15.99 -25.42
CA ILE A 261 -5.06 17.08 -25.61
C ILE A 261 -5.78 18.28 -26.27
N VAL A 262 -6.01 19.31 -25.47
CA VAL A 262 -6.59 20.59 -25.91
C VAL A 262 -5.56 21.56 -26.52
N GLN A 263 -4.26 21.25 -26.40
CA GLN A 263 -3.16 22.05 -26.95
C GLN A 263 -1.94 21.17 -27.24
N GLY A 264 -1.44 21.21 -28.48
CA GLY A 264 -0.29 20.43 -28.94
C GLY A 264 0.78 21.27 -29.65
N PRO A 265 1.84 20.63 -30.18
CA PRO A 265 2.91 21.31 -30.93
C PRO A 265 2.38 21.99 -32.20
N ASP A 266 1.45 21.32 -32.90
CA ASP A 266 0.92 21.74 -34.20
C ASP A 266 -0.39 22.55 -34.09
N TYR A 267 -1.02 22.57 -32.91
CA TYR A 267 -2.27 23.28 -32.66
C TYR A 267 -2.25 23.96 -31.29
N LYS A 268 -2.37 25.29 -31.30
CA LYS A 268 -2.47 26.09 -30.08
C LYS A 268 -3.87 26.67 -29.94
N ILE A 269 -4.33 26.78 -28.70
CA ILE A 269 -5.56 27.49 -28.38
C ILE A 269 -5.39 28.95 -28.82
N ASN A 270 -6.35 29.46 -29.61
CA ASN A 270 -6.36 30.86 -29.97
C ASN A 270 -6.88 31.67 -28.78
N GLU A 271 -5.97 32.05 -27.89
CA GLU A 271 -6.26 32.77 -26.65
C GLU A 271 -7.05 34.05 -26.91
N LYS A 272 -6.72 34.79 -27.98
CA LYS A 272 -7.41 36.04 -28.33
C LYS A 272 -8.90 35.82 -28.64
N LYS A 273 -9.21 34.86 -29.51
CA LYS A 273 -10.62 34.52 -29.84
C LYS A 273 -11.35 33.91 -28.64
N SER A 274 -10.65 33.15 -27.81
CA SER A 274 -11.23 32.55 -26.61
C SER A 274 -11.60 33.62 -25.58
N MET A 275 -10.74 34.62 -25.37
CA MET A 275 -11.01 35.77 -24.50
C MET A 275 -12.11 36.69 -25.05
N GLU A 276 -12.19 36.88 -26.37
CA GLU A 276 -13.30 37.57 -27.02
C GLU A 276 -14.64 36.82 -26.80
N LEU A 277 -14.64 35.49 -26.89
CA LEU A 277 -15.81 34.65 -26.64
C LEU A 277 -16.23 34.68 -25.17
N PHE A 278 -15.28 34.61 -24.23
CA PHE A 278 -15.56 34.72 -22.79
C PHE A 278 -16.13 36.09 -22.45
N SER A 279 -15.58 37.16 -23.02
CA SER A 279 -16.08 38.53 -22.84
C SER A 279 -17.50 38.68 -23.41
N LYS A 280 -17.79 38.12 -24.59
CA LYS A 280 -19.12 38.11 -25.21
C LYS A 280 -20.16 37.38 -24.34
N ASN A 281 -19.76 36.30 -23.68
CA ASN A 281 -20.62 35.51 -22.80
C ASN A 281 -20.55 35.94 -21.33
N LYS A 282 -19.98 37.12 -21.03
CA LYS A 282 -19.85 37.67 -19.67
C LYS A 282 -19.16 36.72 -18.66
N CYS A 283 -18.24 35.90 -19.14
CA CYS A 283 -17.47 34.97 -18.32
C CYS A 283 -16.17 35.65 -17.84
N GLN A 284 -15.86 35.56 -16.55
CA GLN A 284 -14.58 36.00 -16.00
C GLN A 284 -13.68 34.77 -15.78
N ALA A 285 -12.52 34.74 -16.44
CA ALA A 285 -11.53 33.68 -16.24
C ALA A 285 -10.48 34.13 -15.20
N ASN A 286 -10.33 33.36 -14.13
CA ASN A 286 -9.29 33.59 -13.12
C ASN A 286 -8.13 32.60 -13.33
N PHE A 287 -6.96 33.14 -13.70
CA PHE A 287 -5.73 32.38 -13.96
C PHE A 287 -4.76 32.36 -12.76
N SER A 288 -5.21 32.78 -11.58
CA SER A 288 -4.36 32.87 -10.38
C SER A 288 -3.97 31.51 -9.78
N MET A 289 -4.46 30.39 -10.34
CA MET A 289 -4.12 29.02 -9.94
C MET A 289 -3.82 28.14 -11.17
N PRO A 290 -3.06 27.03 -11.02
CA PRO A 290 -2.74 26.10 -12.12
C PRO A 290 -3.98 25.55 -12.84
N ASN A 291 -5.10 25.50 -12.12
CA ASN A 291 -6.39 25.10 -12.64
C ASN A 291 -7.22 26.36 -12.89
N ALA A 292 -7.26 26.83 -14.13
CA ALA A 292 -8.02 28.03 -14.50
C ALA A 292 -9.51 27.85 -14.12
N LYS A 293 -10.04 28.74 -13.30
CA LYS A 293 -11.45 28.70 -12.86
C LYS A 293 -12.25 29.69 -13.68
N LEU A 294 -13.24 29.20 -14.43
CA LEU A 294 -14.21 30.03 -15.14
C LEU A 294 -15.33 30.42 -14.17
N ILE A 295 -15.49 31.72 -13.93
CA ILE A 295 -16.55 32.27 -13.10
C ILE A 295 -17.64 32.78 -14.04
N LEU A 296 -18.82 32.14 -13.98
CA LEU A 296 -20.01 32.57 -14.71
C LEU A 296 -20.80 33.51 -13.78
N GLU A 297 -20.81 34.81 -14.08
CA GLU A 297 -21.70 35.74 -13.39
C GLU A 297 -23.09 35.70 -14.04
N PHE A 298 -24.06 35.09 -13.37
CA PHE A 298 -25.47 35.27 -13.71
C PHE A 298 -25.97 36.57 -13.05
N GLN A 299 -26.38 37.54 -13.86
CA GLN A 299 -27.16 38.69 -13.38
C GLN A 299 -28.64 38.35 -13.55
N ASP A 300 -29.33 38.18 -12.43
CA ASP A 300 -30.80 38.20 -12.39
C ASP A 300 -31.28 39.57 -12.89
N GLN A 301 -32.15 39.57 -13.90
CA GLN A 301 -32.92 40.74 -14.33
C GLN A 301 -34.10 40.98 -13.38
#